data_AF-A0A8H6GDD1-F1
#
_entry.id   AF-A0A8H6GDD1-F1
#
_cell.length_a   1.000
_cell.length_b   1.000
_cell.length_c   1.000
_cell.angle_alpha   90.00
_cell.angle_beta   90.00
_cell.angle_gamma   90.00
#
_symmetry.space_group_name_H-M   'P 1'
#
loop_
_entity.id
_entity.type
_entity.pdbx_description
1 polymer ?
#
loop_
_entity_poly.entity_id
_entity_poly.type
_entity_poly.pdbx_seq_one_letter_code
_entity_poly.pdbx_strand_id
1 'polypeptide(L)'
;MPRSFSMTYGFRFLIKSEMAPKFLDSRNEAFLVRYADTLEKMNDTEFEGPKRTQRDAAQIKLLTKLEVMEFFNRRLNPVSSRRDRLSIHLQAQGKADGVDKRQEEAQKNANM
;
A
#
# COMPACT_ATOMS: atom_id res chain seq x y z
N MET A 1 11.60 33.79 -9.93
CA MET A 1 10.85 33.16 -8.81
C MET A 1 11.57 31.87 -8.43
N PRO A 2 12.14 31.73 -7.22
CA PRO A 2 12.77 30.48 -6.82
C PRO A 2 11.68 29.43 -6.57
N ARG A 3 11.82 28.25 -7.18
CA ARG A 3 10.95 27.10 -6.88
C ARG A 3 11.35 26.56 -5.51
N SER A 4 10.48 26.75 -4.52
CA SER A 4 10.53 25.98 -3.29
C SER A 4 10.38 24.50 -3.64
N PHE A 5 11.40 23.69 -3.39
CA PHE A 5 11.31 22.25 -3.51
C PHE A 5 10.86 21.70 -2.14
N SER A 6 9.55 21.46 -2.00
CA SER A 6 9.02 20.72 -0.85
C SER A 6 9.40 19.25 -1.00
N MET A 7 10.18 18.71 -0.06
CA MET A 7 10.51 17.29 -0.05
C MET A 7 9.30 16.49 0.44
N THR A 8 8.42 16.10 -0.47
CA THR A 8 7.30 15.19 -0.18
C THR A 8 7.78 13.74 -0.15
N TYR A 9 7.48 13.03 0.93
CA TYR A 9 7.69 11.58 1.07
C TYR A 9 6.37 10.84 0.91
N GLY A 10 6.42 9.58 0.46
CA GLY A 10 5.23 8.76 0.32
C GLY A 10 5.56 7.29 0.10
N PHE A 11 4.54 6.44 0.21
CA PHE A 11 4.63 5.02 -0.11
C PHE A 11 4.25 4.79 -1.58
N ARG A 12 5.01 3.94 -2.26
CA ARG A 12 4.80 3.64 -3.68
C ARG A 12 4.70 2.15 -3.92
N PHE A 13 3.62 1.74 -4.57
CA PHE A 13 3.47 0.40 -5.12
C PHE A 13 3.71 0.47 -6.63
N LEU A 14 4.67 -0.30 -7.15
CA LEU A 14 4.78 -0.59 -8.59
C LEU A 14 4.36 -2.02 -8.83
N ILE A 15 3.39 -2.20 -9.72
CA ILE A 15 2.88 -3.51 -10.09
C ILE A 15 2.86 -3.58 -11.61
N LYS A 16 3.53 -4.60 -12.16
CA LYS A 16 3.39 -4.99 -13.56
C LYS A 16 2.58 -6.27 -13.58
N SER A 17 1.43 -6.25 -14.24
CA SER A 17 0.54 -7.40 -14.32
C SER A 17 -0.21 -7.38 -15.64
N GLU A 18 -0.68 -8.55 -16.07
CA GLU A 18 -1.64 -8.71 -17.17
C GLU A 18 -3.08 -8.40 -16.74
N MET A 19 -3.31 -8.27 -15.43
CA MET A 19 -4.61 -7.95 -14.86
C MET A 19 -5.00 -6.49 -15.09
N ALA A 20 -6.31 -6.23 -15.13
CA ALA A 20 -6.83 -4.88 -15.31
C ALA A 20 -6.37 -3.97 -14.16
N PRO A 21 -6.01 -2.70 -14.43
CA PRO A 21 -5.56 -1.78 -13.39
C PRO A 21 -6.58 -1.60 -12.24
N LYS A 22 -7.89 -1.62 -12.55
CA LYS A 22 -8.96 -1.57 -11.53
C LYS A 22 -8.92 -2.76 -10.57
N PHE A 23 -8.63 -3.95 -11.07
CA PHE A 23 -8.46 -5.15 -10.23
C PHE A 23 -7.23 -5.01 -9.34
N LEU A 24 -6.13 -4.49 -9.87
CA LEU A 24 -4.92 -4.26 -9.08
C LEU A 24 -5.14 -3.21 -7.98
N ASP A 25 -5.90 -2.16 -8.28
CA ASP A 25 -6.29 -1.17 -7.28
C ASP A 25 -7.13 -1.80 -6.17
N SER A 26 -8.15 -2.62 -6.49
CA SER A 26 -8.96 -3.26 -5.45
C SER A 26 -8.15 -4.21 -4.58
N ARG A 27 -7.20 -4.95 -5.16
CA ARG A 27 -6.28 -5.82 -4.41
C ARG A 27 -5.30 -5.03 -3.55
N ASN A 28 -4.86 -3.85 -4.00
CA ASN A 28 -4.04 -2.96 -3.19
C ASN A 28 -4.83 -2.43 -1.97
N GLU A 29 -6.08 -2.02 -2.17
CA GLU A 29 -6.95 -1.62 -1.07
C GLU A 29 -7.17 -2.75 -0.07
N ALA A 30 -7.51 -3.96 -0.54
CA ALA A 30 -7.70 -5.12 0.31
C ALA A 30 -6.42 -5.51 1.08
N PHE A 31 -5.25 -5.36 0.45
CA PHE A 31 -3.97 -5.57 1.10
C PHE A 31 -3.77 -4.58 2.27
N LEU A 32 -4.07 -3.30 2.08
CA LEU A 32 -3.93 -2.29 3.13
C LEU A 32 -4.86 -2.57 4.31
N VAL A 33 -6.11 -2.98 4.06
CA VAL A 33 -7.04 -3.39 5.13
C VAL A 33 -6.47 -4.58 5.90
N ARG A 34 -6.05 -5.65 5.21
CA ARG A 34 -5.48 -6.83 5.85
C ARG A 34 -4.20 -6.52 6.63
N TYR A 35 -3.40 -5.58 6.13
CA TYR A 35 -2.17 -5.17 6.80
C TYR A 35 -2.47 -4.39 8.09
N ALA A 36 -3.53 -3.59 8.12
CA ALA A 36 -4.00 -2.95 9.35
C ALA A 36 -4.29 -3.98 10.45
N ASP A 37 -5.06 -5.03 10.11
CA ASP A 37 -5.37 -6.13 11.04
C ASP A 37 -4.11 -6.86 11.50
N THR A 38 -3.14 -7.02 10.59
CA THR A 38 -1.86 -7.68 10.90
C THR A 38 -1.05 -6.84 11.88
N LEU A 39 -0.96 -5.53 11.64
CA LEU A 39 -0.30 -4.59 12.56
C LEU A 39 -0.97 -4.59 13.92
N GLU A 40 -2.31 -4.64 13.98
CA GLU A 40 -3.04 -4.69 15.25
C GLU A 40 -2.74 -5.97 16.04
N LYS A 41 -2.73 -7.13 15.38
CA LYS A 41 -2.56 -8.45 16.02
C LYS A 41 -1.10 -8.80 16.37
N MET A 42 -0.13 -8.18 15.72
CA MET A 42 1.30 -8.41 15.97
C MET A 42 1.68 -8.00 17.41
N ASN A 43 2.44 -8.80 18.13
CA ASN A 43 2.88 -8.42 19.48
C ASN A 43 4.10 -7.47 19.44
N ASP A 44 4.44 -6.83 20.57
CA ASP A 44 5.52 -5.85 20.62
C ASP A 44 6.89 -6.46 20.26
N THR A 45 7.14 -7.71 20.65
CA THR A 45 8.36 -8.45 20.31
C THR A 45 8.49 -8.69 18.80
N GLU A 46 7.39 -9.03 18.13
CA GLU A 46 7.33 -9.20 16.68
C GLU A 46 7.48 -7.86 15.95
N PHE A 47 6.90 -6.79 16.49
CA PHE A 47 7.00 -5.44 15.95
C PHE A 47 8.43 -4.88 16.04
N GLU A 48 9.12 -5.13 17.16
CA GLU A 48 10.51 -4.70 17.34
C GLU A 48 11.47 -5.43 16.39
N GLY A 49 11.14 -6.67 16.03
CA GLY A 49 11.80 -7.50 15.04
C GLY A 49 13.19 -8.00 15.47
N PRO A 50 13.58 -9.25 15.16
CA PRO A 50 14.97 -9.68 15.29
C PRO A 50 15.81 -9.01 14.18
N LYS A 51 16.73 -8.11 14.58
CA LYS A 51 17.70 -7.38 13.74
C LYS A 51 17.16 -6.17 12.98
N ARG A 52 17.08 -5.03 13.67
CA ARG A 52 17.18 -3.69 13.07
C ARG A 52 18.59 -3.49 12.49
N THR A 53 18.88 -4.05 11.32
CA THR A 53 20.15 -3.82 10.62
C THR A 53 20.23 -2.38 10.10
N GLN A 54 20.98 -1.57 10.84
CA GLN A 54 21.82 -0.44 10.38
C GLN A 54 21.17 0.75 9.63
N ARG A 55 21.02 1.90 10.33
CA ARG A 55 21.95 3.08 10.31
C ARG A 55 21.31 4.33 10.93
N ASP A 56 19.98 4.43 10.98
CA ASP A 56 19.22 5.52 11.65
C ASP A 56 18.57 5.06 12.97
N ALA A 57 19.22 4.11 13.65
CA ALA A 57 18.65 3.36 14.77
C ALA A 57 18.39 4.20 16.04
N ALA A 58 18.88 5.44 16.12
CA ALA A 58 18.68 6.30 17.30
C ALA A 58 17.22 6.80 17.39
N GLN A 59 16.58 7.16 16.27
CA GLN A 59 15.21 7.66 16.28
C GLN A 59 14.18 6.54 16.07
N ILE A 60 14.52 5.50 15.31
CA ILE A 60 13.65 4.31 15.15
C ILE A 60 13.49 3.56 16.49
N LYS A 61 14.43 3.69 17.43
CA LYS A 61 14.31 3.16 18.81
C LYS A 61 13.16 3.77 19.63
N LEU A 62 12.61 4.90 19.22
CA LEU A 62 11.52 5.57 19.95
C LEU A 62 10.13 5.33 19.34
N LEU A 63 10.06 4.83 18.11
CA LEU A 63 8.79 4.67 17.41
C LEU A 63 8.01 3.47 17.98
N THR A 64 6.88 3.77 18.60
CA THR A 64 5.99 2.76 19.19
C THR A 64 5.07 2.15 18.13
N LYS A 65 4.59 0.93 18.40
CA LYS A 65 3.58 0.27 17.57
C LYS A 65 2.33 1.15 17.41
N LEU A 66 1.91 1.80 18.49
CA LEU A 66 0.75 2.69 18.50
C LEU A 66 0.93 3.87 17.53
N GLU A 67 2.10 4.53 17.54
CA GLU A 67 2.39 5.62 16.62
C GLU A 67 2.38 5.16 15.15
N VAL A 68 2.93 3.97 14.86
CA VAL A 68 2.86 3.40 13.50
C VAL A 68 1.42 3.09 13.10
N MET A 69 0.61 2.54 13.99
CA MET A 69 -0.79 2.26 13.74
C MET A 69 -1.60 3.55 13.52
N GLU A 70 -1.39 4.58 14.34
CA GLU A 70 -2.04 5.88 14.17
C GLU A 70 -1.65 6.51 12.82
N PHE A 71 -0.36 6.49 12.49
CA PHE A 71 0.13 6.96 11.20
C PHE A 71 -0.51 6.19 10.04
N PHE A 72 -0.54 4.86 10.11
CA PHE A 72 -1.15 4.00 9.09
C PHE A 72 -2.64 4.33 8.94
N ASN A 73 -3.39 4.37 10.05
CA ASN A 73 -4.82 4.67 10.05
C ASN A 73 -5.12 6.06 9.53
N ARG A 74 -4.26 7.04 9.79
CA ARG A 74 -4.44 8.41 9.31
C ARG A 74 -4.07 8.56 7.83
N ARG A 75 -2.99 7.94 7.35
CA ARG A 75 -2.39 8.27 6.04
C ARG A 75 -2.53 7.19 4.97
N LEU A 76 -2.71 5.93 5.35
CA LEU A 76 -2.69 4.80 4.42
C LEU A 76 -4.00 4.02 4.37
N ASN A 77 -4.72 3.95 5.49
CA ASN A 77 -5.96 3.18 5.57
C ASN A 77 -7.01 3.68 4.54
N PRO A 78 -7.58 2.78 3.72
CA PRO A 78 -8.60 3.12 2.72
C PRO A 78 -9.77 3.93 3.21
N VAL A 79 -10.20 3.75 4.47
CA VAL A 79 -11.34 4.48 5.04
C VAL A 79 -10.98 5.87 5.57
N SER A 80 -9.69 6.24 5.59
CA SER A 80 -9.25 7.54 6.09
C SER A 80 -9.58 8.67 5.13
N SER A 81 -10.20 9.73 5.65
CA SER A 81 -10.43 10.99 4.93
C SER A 81 -9.17 11.84 4.74
N ARG A 82 -8.06 11.50 5.42
CA ARG A 82 -6.76 12.19 5.35
C ARG A 82 -5.73 11.49 4.46
N ARG A 83 -6.17 10.46 3.74
CA ARG A 83 -5.34 9.69 2.83
C ARG A 83 -5.19 10.43 1.51
N ASP A 84 -3.94 10.71 1.15
CA ASP A 84 -3.57 11.23 -0.16
C ASP A 84 -3.14 10.04 -1.03
N ARG A 85 -3.91 9.75 -2.09
CA ARG A 85 -3.63 8.64 -3.02
C ARG A 85 -3.59 9.14 -4.46
N LEU A 86 -2.56 8.71 -5.19
CA LEU A 86 -2.46 8.86 -6.64
C LEU A 86 -2.22 7.49 -7.28
N SER A 87 -3.11 7.10 -8.20
CA SER A 87 -2.94 5.90 -9.04
C SER A 87 -2.68 6.31 -10.48
N ILE A 88 -1.63 5.74 -11.09
CA ILE A 88 -1.30 5.90 -12.51
C ILE A 88 -1.42 4.53 -13.17
N HIS A 89 -2.33 4.41 -14.13
CA HIS A 89 -2.58 3.16 -14.85
C HIS A 89 -1.96 3.21 -16.24
N LEU A 90 -1.01 2.32 -16.50
CA LEU A 90 -0.43 2.13 -17.83
C LEU A 90 -1.04 0.89 -18.47
N GLN A 91 -1.73 1.07 -19.60
CA GLN A 91 -2.32 -0.03 -20.37
C GLN A 91 -1.37 -0.48 -21.49
N ALA A 92 -1.18 -1.80 -21.61
CA ALA A 92 -0.40 -2.39 -22.69
C ALA A 92 -1.15 -2.31 -24.03
N GLN A 93 -0.42 -2.11 -25.12
CA GLN A 93 -1.00 -1.92 -26.45
C GLN A 93 -1.50 -3.23 -27.09
N GLY A 94 -0.92 -4.38 -26.73
CA GLY A 94 -1.35 -5.70 -27.22
C GLY A 94 -2.27 -6.39 -26.22
N LYS A 95 -3.54 -6.59 -26.58
CA LYS A 95 -4.44 -7.49 -25.85
C LYS A 95 -4.21 -8.91 -26.36
N ALA A 96 -3.71 -9.81 -25.50
CA ALA A 96 -3.75 -11.24 -25.78
C ALA A 96 -5.21 -11.74 -25.74
N ASP A 97 -5.55 -12.70 -26.58
CA ASP A 97 -6.90 -13.27 -26.60
C ASP A 97 -7.27 -13.87 -25.23
N GLY A 98 -8.52 -13.67 -24.82
CA GLY A 98 -9.05 -14.20 -23.54
C GLY A 98 -8.61 -13.45 -22.27
N VAL A 99 -7.93 -12.30 -22.39
CA VAL A 99 -7.62 -11.43 -21.23
C VAL A 99 -8.89 -10.82 -20.64
N ASP A 100 -9.84 -10.37 -21.48
CA ASP A 100 -11.07 -9.73 -21.00
C ASP A 100 -11.92 -10.70 -20.14
N LYS A 101 -12.05 -11.97 -20.54
CA LYS A 101 -12.77 -13.00 -19.74
C LYS A 101 -12.11 -13.25 -18.38
N ARG A 102 -10.78 -13.42 -18.36
CA ARG A 102 -10.00 -13.61 -17.12
C ARG A 102 -10.10 -12.39 -16.21
N GLN A 103 -10.12 -11.18 -16.78
CA GLN A 103 -10.28 -9.93 -16.03
C GLN A 103 -11.70 -9.78 -15.46
N GLU A 104 -12.73 -10.13 -16.21
CA GLU A 104 -14.12 -10.13 -15.74
C GLU A 104 -14.35 -11.12 -14.58
N GLU A 105 -13.85 -12.35 -14.71
CA GLU A 105 -13.90 -13.36 -13.65
C GLU A 105 -13.14 -12.90 -12.40
N ALA A 106 -11.93 -12.39 -12.56
CA ALA A 106 -11.14 -11.86 -11.47
C ALA A 106 -11.85 -10.70 -10.76
N GLN A 107 -12.52 -9.82 -11.51
CA GLN A 107 -13.27 -8.71 -10.94
C GLN A 107 -14.53 -9.19 -10.20
N LYS A 108 -15.25 -10.20 -10.70
CA LYS A 108 -16.38 -10.82 -9.99
C LYS A 108 -15.94 -11.45 -8.67
N ASN A 109 -14.84 -12.21 -8.70
CA ASN A 109 -14.30 -12.85 -7.50
C ASN A 109 -13.75 -11.85 -6.46
N ALA A 110 -13.31 -10.67 -6.90
CA ALA A 110 -12.85 -9.62 -5.98
C ALA A 110 -14.00 -8.82 -5.35
N ASN A 111 -15.20 -8.87 -5.92
CA ASN A 111 -16.38 -8.15 -5.44
C ASN A 111 -17.34 -9.04 -4.63
N MET A 112 -17.10 -10.36 -4.59
CA MET A 112 -17.73 -11.30 -3.65
C MET A 112 -16.99 -11.29 -2.32
#